data_AF-A0AAW4KUM2-F1
#
_entry.id   AF-A0AAW4KUM2-F1
#
_cell.length_a   1.000
_cell.length_b   1.000
_cell.length_c   1.000
_cell.angle_alpha   90.00
_cell.angle_beta   90.00
_cell.angle_gamma   90.00
#
_symmetry.space_group_name_H-M   'P 1'
#
loop_
_entity.id
_entity.type
_entity.pdbx_description
1 polymer ?
#
loop_
_entity_poly.entity_id
_entity_poly.type
_entity_poly.pdbx_seq_one_letter_code
_entity_poly.pdbx_strand_id
1 'polypeptide(L)'
;ILGAGSLGTLWAARLARAGVPVRLILRNEARLADYRTGQGLTLVEHGVEQTYRVVGETPDSPEPIHRLLVACKAYDAQSAIAQLQP
;
A
#
# COMPACT_ATOMS: atom_id res chain seq x y z
N ILE A 1 -4.67 0.63 0.56
CA ILE A 1 -3.83 1.04 1.71
C ILE A 1 -3.06 2.28 1.30
N LEU A 2 -3.27 3.40 1.99
CA LEU A 2 -2.57 4.66 1.78
C LEU A 2 -1.43 4.78 2.81
N GLY A 3 -0.21 4.98 2.32
CA GLY A 3 1.00 5.00 3.14
C GLY A 3 1.73 3.65 3.14
N ALA A 4 2.80 3.57 2.34
CA ALA A 4 3.65 2.39 2.22
C ALA A 4 4.82 2.37 3.23
N GLY A 5 4.57 2.83 4.45
CA GLY A 5 5.49 2.66 5.58
C GLY A 5 5.39 1.25 6.18
N SER A 6 6.19 0.96 7.21
CA SER A 6 6.29 -0.38 7.84
C SER A 6 4.94 -0.97 8.27
N LEU A 7 4.08 -0.19 8.93
CA LEU A 7 2.77 -0.69 9.37
C LEU A 7 1.82 -0.92 8.19
N GLY A 8 1.83 -0.02 7.19
CA GLY A 8 1.00 -0.14 6.00
C GLY A 8 1.36 -1.38 5.17
N THR A 9 2.67 -1.63 4.97
CA THR A 9 3.14 -2.81 4.25
C THR A 9 2.94 -4.11 5.04
N LEU A 10 3.02 -4.07 6.38
CA LEU A 10 2.67 -5.21 7.23
C LEU A 10 1.21 -5.63 7.05
N TRP A 11 0.27 -4.68 7.13
CA TRP A 11 -1.15 -4.95 6.89
C TRP A 11 -1.40 -5.43 5.47
N ALA A 12 -0.77 -4.81 4.47
CA ALA A 12 -0.89 -5.21 3.07
C ALA A 12 -0.46 -6.67 2.85
N ALA A 13 0.71 -7.05 3.37
CA ALA A 13 1.23 -8.41 3.25
C ALA A 13 0.32 -9.44 3.94
N ARG A 14 -0.16 -9.14 5.16
CA ARG A 14 -1.05 -10.05 5.90
C ARG A 14 -2.43 -10.19 5.25
N LEU A 15 -3.00 -9.11 4.69
CA LEU A 15 -4.27 -9.18 3.95
C LEU A 15 -4.10 -9.97 2.65
N ALA A 16 -3.01 -9.75 1.91
CA ALA A 16 -2.71 -10.51 0.70
C ALA A 16 -2.52 -12.00 1.00
N ARG A 17 -1.78 -12.34 2.09
CA ARG A 17 -1.64 -13.72 2.57
C ARG A 17 -2.98 -14.38 2.86
N ALA A 18 -3.92 -13.63 3.42
CA ALA A 18 -5.27 -14.12 3.73
C ALA A 18 -6.20 -14.20 2.50
N GLY A 19 -5.72 -13.89 1.30
CA GLY A 19 -6.52 -13.88 0.07
C GLY A 19 -7.50 -12.71 -0.03
N VAL A 20 -7.36 -11.69 0.83
CA VAL A 20 -8.20 -10.49 0.79
C VAL A 20 -7.69 -9.57 -0.32
N PRO A 21 -8.54 -9.09 -1.26
CA PRO A 21 -8.13 -8.13 -2.27
C PRO A 21 -7.58 -6.86 -1.62
N VAL A 22 -6.35 -6.52 -1.94
CA VAL A 22 -5.65 -5.36 -1.37
C VAL A 22 -4.81 -4.68 -2.43
N ARG A 23 -4.84 -3.34 -2.43
CA ARG A 23 -4.03 -2.47 -3.27
C ARG A 23 -3.25 -1.48 -2.41
N LEU A 24 -2.01 -1.19 -2.81
CA LEU A 24 -1.24 -0.07 -2.27
C LEU A 24 -1.52 1.18 -3.10
N ILE A 25 -1.79 2.29 -2.43
CA ILE A 25 -1.88 3.61 -3.06
C ILE A 25 -0.56 4.31 -2.81
N LEU A 26 0.27 4.40 -3.86
CA LEU A 26 1.61 4.97 -3.84
C LEU A 26 1.56 6.44 -4.28
N ARG A 27 2.39 7.28 -3.67
CA ARG A 27 2.28 8.74 -3.79
C ARG A 27 2.25 9.30 -5.21
N ASN A 28 2.93 8.65 -6.16
CA ASN A 28 3.07 9.11 -7.54
C ASN A 28 3.58 7.99 -8.45
N GLU A 29 3.53 8.25 -9.75
CA GLU A 29 3.94 7.31 -10.79
C GLU A 29 5.40 6.86 -10.66
N ALA A 30 6.32 7.75 -10.27
CA ALA A 30 7.72 7.38 -10.07
C ALA A 30 7.87 6.28 -8.99
N ARG A 31 7.18 6.43 -7.86
CA ARG A 31 7.18 5.40 -6.81
C ARG A 31 6.46 4.13 -7.22
N LEU A 32 5.43 4.25 -8.05
CA LEU A 32 4.73 3.08 -8.58
C LEU A 32 5.62 2.30 -9.56
N ALA A 33 6.36 2.99 -10.42
CA ALA A 33 7.35 2.38 -11.30
C ALA A 33 8.44 1.68 -10.49
N ASP A 34 9.06 2.37 -9.52
CA ASP A 34 10.05 1.78 -8.60
C ASP A 34 9.51 0.49 -7.97
N TYR A 35 8.31 0.56 -7.39
CA TYR A 35 7.67 -0.57 -6.73
C TYR A 35 7.45 -1.77 -7.68
N ARG A 36 7.00 -1.51 -8.91
CA ARG A 36 6.74 -2.53 -9.93
C ARG A 36 8.02 -3.26 -10.38
N THR A 37 9.20 -2.66 -10.23
CA THR A 37 10.47 -3.34 -10.52
C THR A 37 10.87 -4.34 -9.44
N GLY A 38 10.31 -4.22 -8.23
CA GLY A 38 10.58 -5.13 -7.13
C GLY A 38 9.78 -6.43 -7.18
N GLN A 39 10.10 -7.35 -6.26
CA GLN A 39 9.42 -8.66 -6.17
C GLN A 39 8.08 -8.63 -5.42
N GLY A 40 7.77 -7.52 -4.74
CA GLY A 40 6.58 -7.34 -3.92
C GLY A 40 6.92 -6.89 -2.50
N LEU A 41 6.03 -7.20 -1.55
CA LEU A 41 6.23 -6.94 -0.13
C LEU A 41 6.81 -8.17 0.56
N THR A 42 8.04 -8.06 1.06
CA THR A 42 8.63 -9.11 1.90
C THR A 42 8.23 -8.89 3.36
N LEU A 43 7.58 -9.89 3.93
CA LEU A 43 7.26 -9.97 5.36
C LEU A 43 8.21 -10.95 6.02
N VAL A 44 8.90 -10.50 7.06
CA VAL A 44 9.79 -11.34 7.88
C VAL A 44 9.13 -11.56 9.24
N GLU A 45 8.75 -12.81 9.52
CA GLU A 45 8.15 -13.21 10.80
C GLU A 45 8.95 -14.37 11.40
N HIS A 46 9.44 -14.20 12.63
CA HIS A 46 10.28 -15.19 13.31
C HIS A 46 11.52 -15.64 12.50
N GLY A 47 12.12 -14.71 11.73
CA GLY A 47 13.29 -14.98 10.89
C GLY A 47 12.97 -15.68 9.56
N VAL A 48 11.70 -15.92 9.24
CA VAL A 48 11.28 -16.50 7.96
C VAL A 48 10.78 -15.38 7.04
N GLU A 49 11.38 -15.29 5.85
CA GLU A 49 10.99 -14.32 4.83
C GLU A 49 9.94 -14.91 3.88
N GLN A 50 8.89 -14.15 3.61
CA GLN A 50 7.88 -14.48 2.62
C GLN A 50 7.50 -13.24 1.80
N THR A 51 7.54 -13.36 0.48
CA THR A 51 7.23 -12.26 -0.43
C THR A 51 5.83 -12.38 -0.99
N TYR A 52 5.05 -11.31 -0.83
CA TYR A 52 3.67 -11.19 -1.28
C TYR A 52 3.57 -10.16 -2.39
N ARG A 53 3.01 -10.56 -3.53
CA ARG A 53 2.71 -9.62 -4.62
C ARG A 53 1.43 -8.87 -4.29
N VAL A 54 1.56 -7.57 -4.06
CA VAL A 54 0.43 -6.66 -3.87
C VAL A 54 0.43 -5.68 -5.04
N VAL A 55 -0.76 -5.40 -5.58
CA VAL A 55 -0.87 -4.44 -6.68
C VAL A 55 -0.71 -3.02 -6.13
N GLY A 56 0.08 -2.20 -6.82
CA GLY A 56 0.19 -0.77 -6.56
C GLY A 56 -0.59 0.05 -7.59
N GLU A 57 -1.16 1.15 -7.14
CA GLU A 57 -1.80 2.20 -7.96
C GLU A 57 -1.41 3.59 -7.41
N THR A 58 -1.76 4.65 -8.14
CA THR A 58 -1.65 6.04 -7.71
C THR A 58 -3.00 6.57 -7.20
N PRO A 59 -3.03 7.71 -6.50
CA PRO A 59 -4.28 8.38 -6.12
C PRO A 59 -5.22 8.69 -7.30
N ASP A 60 -4.67 8.80 -8.51
CA ASP A 60 -5.41 9.13 -9.73
C ASP A 60 -6.22 7.94 -10.30
N SER A 61 -6.18 6.77 -9.63
CA SER A 61 -6.96 5.59 -10.02
C SER A 61 -8.47 5.90 -10.00
N PRO A 62 -9.22 5.65 -11.08
CA PRO A 62 -10.64 6.00 -11.17
C PRO A 62 -11.57 5.06 -10.39
N GLU A 63 -11.03 3.97 -9.82
CA GLU A 63 -11.83 2.99 -9.09
C GLU A 63 -12.28 3.53 -7.71
N PRO A 64 -13.58 3.44 -7.35
CA PRO A 64 -14.06 3.90 -6.05
C PRO A 64 -13.41 3.17 -4.86
N ILE A 65 -12.97 3.93 -3.86
CA ILE A 65 -12.41 3.37 -2.62
C ILE A 65 -13.53 3.08 -1.63
N HIS A 66 -13.83 1.79 -1.42
CA HIS A 66 -14.83 1.36 -0.44
C HIS A 66 -14.29 1.21 0.99
N ARG A 67 -13.01 0.86 1.14
CA ARG A 67 -12.34 0.70 2.44
C ARG A 67 -10.92 1.23 2.34
N LEU A 68 -10.61 2.25 3.14
CA LEU A 68 -9.29 2.85 3.20
C LEU A 68 -8.64 2.56 4.55
N LEU A 69 -7.45 1.94 4.52
CA LEU A 69 -6.54 1.90 5.66
C LEU A 69 -5.47 2.95 5.43
N VAL A 70 -5.35 3.91 6.35
CA VAL A 70 -4.36 5.00 6.34
C VAL A 70 -3.26 4.65 7.34
N ALA A 71 -2.04 4.48 6.84
CA ALA A 71 -0.87 4.12 7.63
C ALA A 71 0.31 5.04 7.28
N CYS A 72 0.20 6.30 7.67
CA CYS A 72 1.24 7.31 7.55
C CYS A 72 1.46 8.01 8.89
N LYS A 73 2.43 8.93 8.94
CA LYS A 73 2.61 9.78 10.12
C LYS A 73 1.39 10.68 10.29
N ALA A 74 1.06 11.02 11.54
CA ALA A 74 -0.17 11.77 11.86
C ALA A 74 -0.28 13.10 11.09
N TYR A 75 0.84 13.82 10.94
CA TYR A 75 0.88 15.10 10.24
C TYR A 75 0.75 14.99 8.70
N ASP A 76 0.95 13.80 8.13
CA ASP A 76 0.77 13.54 6.69
C ASP A 76 -0.64 13.04 6.36
N ALA A 77 -1.45 12.67 7.38
CA ALA A 77 -2.72 11.98 7.15
C ALA A 77 -3.72 12.82 6.37
N GLN A 78 -3.90 14.09 6.76
CA GLN A 78 -4.86 14.98 6.11
C GLN A 78 -4.47 15.25 4.64
N SER A 79 -3.21 15.56 4.37
CA SER A 79 -2.74 15.84 3.01
C SER A 79 -2.79 14.60 2.13
N ALA A 80 -2.47 13.42 2.67
CA ALA A 80 -2.54 12.16 1.92
C ALA A 80 -3.98 11.77 1.57
N ILE A 81 -4.95 11.99 2.48
CA ILE A 81 -6.37 11.72 2.22
C ILE A 81 -6.94 12.72 1.21
N ALA A 82 -6.54 13.99 1.28
CA ALA A 82 -7.01 15.03 0.36
C ALA A 82 -6.67 14.70 -1.11
N GLN A 83 -5.59 13.97 -1.38
CA GLN A 83 -5.22 13.52 -2.72
C GLN A 83 -6.18 12.49 -3.33
N LEU A 84 -7.04 11.87 -2.52
CA LEU A 84 -8.03 10.87 -2.96
C LEU A 84 -9.41 11.49 -3.24
N GLN A 85 -9.55 12.80 -3.01
CA GLN A 85 -10.81 13.50 -3.23
C GLN A 85 -10.97 13.81 -4.73
N PRO A 86 -12.21 13.78 -5.26
CA PRO A 86 -12.51 14.17 -6.64
C PRO A 86 -12.15 15.62 -6.94
#